data_AF-A0A7V2KQY3-F1
#
_entry.id   AF-A0A7V2KQY3-F1
#
_cell.length_a   1.000
_cell.length_b   1.000
_cell.length_c   1.000
_cell.angle_alpha   90.00
_cell.angle_beta   90.00
_cell.angle_gamma   90.00
#
_symmetry.space_group_name_H-M   'P 1'
#
loop_
_entity.id
_entity.type
_entity.pdbx_description
1 polymer ?
#
loop_
_entity_poly.entity_id
_entity_poly.type
_entity_poly.pdbx_seq_one_letter_code
_entity_poly.pdbx_strand_id
1 'polypeptide(L)'
;MYDIIGKRFRFFLISGVVILIGIISLAGFGLKAGIDFSSGSLLTLDFEQEVTVAEVKQELGNLGHGKAIVQITGEGDIIIRTSELTTPEKIQLEEDLTVNLGTVEELGFESIDPVIARQTARTAAIAVAIAAVGILLYITWAFRRMPKPFRYGTCAVIALIHDTLVALGIFSILSGILGWEINLIFITGILAVIGYSVNNTVVIFDRIRENLLKTERPVLETVINQSLGETIVRSLNTSL
;
A
#
# COMPACT_ATOMS: atom_id res chain seq x y z
N MET A 1 9.64 -21.66 25.82
CA MET A 1 9.33 -21.62 24.38
C MET A 1 7.89 -21.13 24.24
N TYR A 2 7.62 -20.08 23.46
CA TYR A 2 6.25 -19.58 23.29
C TYR A 2 5.41 -20.61 22.52
N ASP A 3 4.18 -20.88 22.97
CA ASP A 3 3.22 -21.71 22.22
C ASP A 3 2.39 -20.83 21.28
N ILE A 4 2.88 -20.72 20.04
CA ILE A 4 2.27 -19.93 18.97
C ILE A 4 1.29 -20.82 18.20
N ILE A 5 1.68 -22.07 17.94
CA ILE A 5 0.88 -22.99 17.14
C ILE A 5 -0.39 -23.43 17.87
N GLY A 6 -0.35 -23.62 19.19
CA GLY A 6 -1.54 -23.91 19.99
C GLY A 6 -2.57 -22.78 19.98
N LYS A 7 -2.14 -21.54 19.69
CA LYS A 7 -3.01 -20.34 19.59
C LYS A 7 -3.36 -19.94 18.16
N ARG A 8 -2.98 -20.73 17.15
CA ARG A 8 -3.14 -20.40 15.71
C ARG A 8 -4.53 -19.91 15.31
N PHE A 9 -5.59 -20.49 15.87
CA PHE A 9 -6.97 -20.11 15.54
C PHE A 9 -7.32 -18.69 15.99
N ARG A 10 -6.73 -18.20 17.09
CA ARG A 10 -6.93 -16.80 17.52
C ARG A 10 -6.30 -15.83 16.54
N PHE A 11 -5.08 -16.14 16.08
CA PHE A 11 -4.40 -15.33 15.08
C PHE A 11 -5.13 -15.35 13.73
N PHE A 12 -5.58 -16.50 13.26
CA PHE A 12 -6.39 -16.60 12.04
C PHE A 12 -7.73 -15.86 12.15
N LEU A 13 -8.38 -15.87 13.31
CA LEU A 13 -9.61 -15.10 13.52
C LEU A 13 -9.36 -13.60 13.42
N ILE A 14 -8.33 -13.09 14.11
CA ILE A 14 -7.98 -11.66 14.09
C ILE A 14 -7.65 -11.22 12.67
N SER A 15 -6.77 -11.95 11.99
CA SER A 15 -6.38 -11.67 10.60
C SER A 15 -7.58 -11.75 9.65
N GLY A 16 -8.46 -12.75 9.82
CA GLY A 16 -9.66 -12.91 9.02
C GLY A 16 -10.63 -11.73 9.17
N VAL A 17 -10.79 -11.19 10.37
CA VAL A 17 -11.60 -9.98 10.61
C VAL A 17 -10.99 -8.76 9.92
N VAL A 18 -9.67 -8.56 10.04
CA VAL A 18 -8.97 -7.45 9.38
C VAL A 18 -9.13 -7.53 7.86
N ILE A 19 -8.94 -8.71 7.27
CA ILE A 19 -9.13 -8.92 5.83
C ILE A 19 -10.59 -8.68 5.44
N LEU A 20 -11.55 -9.15 6.22
CA LEU A 20 -12.97 -8.95 5.91
C LEU A 20 -13.32 -7.46 5.87
N ILE A 21 -12.88 -6.68 6.86
CA ILE A 21 -13.07 -5.22 6.88
C ILE A 21 -12.37 -4.58 5.67
N GLY A 22 -11.15 -5.01 5.37
CA GLY A 22 -10.39 -4.52 4.21
C GLY A 22 -11.09 -4.81 2.88
N ILE A 23 -11.66 -6.00 2.69
CA ILE A 23 -12.42 -6.38 1.49
C ILE A 23 -13.70 -5.55 1.38
N ILE A 24 -14.44 -5.35 2.48
CA ILE A 24 -15.64 -4.50 2.50
C ILE A 24 -15.27 -3.06 2.10
N SER A 25 -14.16 -2.54 2.64
CA SER A 25 -13.65 -1.22 2.27
C SER A 25 -13.27 -1.15 0.79
N LEU A 26 -12.54 -2.14 0.27
CA LEU A 26 -12.14 -2.21 -1.13
C LEU A 26 -13.34 -2.27 -2.07
N ALA A 27 -14.40 -2.98 -1.69
CA ALA A 27 -15.63 -3.06 -2.47
C ALA A 27 -16.46 -1.76 -2.42
N GLY A 28 -16.45 -1.05 -1.29
CA GLY A 28 -17.22 0.18 -1.10
C GLY A 28 -16.51 1.44 -1.61
N PHE A 29 -15.29 1.68 -1.12
CA PHE A 29 -14.50 2.88 -1.41
C PHE A 29 -13.49 2.69 -2.56
N GLY A 30 -13.02 1.46 -2.75
CA GLY A 30 -11.93 1.18 -3.70
C GLY A 30 -10.60 1.79 -3.27
N LEU A 31 -9.73 2.03 -4.26
CA LEU A 31 -8.48 2.76 -4.11
C LEU A 31 -8.55 3.98 -5.02
N LYS A 32 -8.37 5.18 -4.45
CA LYS A 32 -8.33 6.42 -5.23
C LYS A 32 -6.98 6.54 -5.92
N ALA A 33 -6.99 6.56 -7.25
CA ALA A 33 -5.79 6.78 -8.05
C ALA A 33 -5.36 8.24 -7.96
N GLY A 34 -4.07 8.49 -7.67
CA GLY A 34 -3.47 9.82 -7.78
C GLY A 34 -3.08 10.17 -9.22
N ILE A 35 -2.55 11.38 -9.40
CA ILE A 35 -2.22 11.96 -10.73
C ILE A 35 -1.32 11.08 -11.59
N ASP A 36 -0.43 10.29 -10.98
CA ASP A 36 0.44 9.33 -11.68
C ASP A 36 -0.33 8.33 -12.55
N PHE A 37 -1.58 8.03 -12.17
CA PHE A 37 -2.43 7.03 -12.82
C PHE A 37 -3.70 7.63 -13.41
N SER A 38 -4.21 8.73 -12.85
CA SER A 38 -5.46 9.37 -13.31
C SER A 38 -5.26 10.60 -14.18
N SER A 39 -4.03 11.11 -14.31
CA SER A 39 -3.70 12.48 -14.77
C SER A 39 -4.31 13.57 -13.90
N GLY A 40 -3.81 14.80 -14.05
CA GLY A 40 -4.28 15.97 -13.32
C GLY A 40 -3.15 16.85 -12.85
N SER A 41 -3.49 17.83 -12.02
CA SER A 41 -2.52 18.74 -11.41
C SER A 41 -2.62 18.72 -9.89
N LEU A 42 -1.49 18.93 -9.24
CA LEU A 42 -1.33 19.03 -7.80
C LEU A 42 -0.61 20.34 -7.50
N LEU A 43 -1.29 21.23 -6.77
CA LEU A 43 -0.76 22.48 -6.26
C LEU A 43 -0.55 22.32 -4.76
N THR A 44 0.61 22.72 -4.27
CA THR A 44 0.89 22.85 -2.84
C THR A 44 1.00 24.34 -2.54
N LEU A 45 0.09 24.83 -1.73
CA LEU A 45 -0.10 26.25 -1.47
C LEU A 45 0.02 26.51 0.03
N ASP A 46 0.76 27.54 0.41
CA ASP A 46 0.75 28.11 1.75
C ASP A 46 -0.14 29.36 1.76
N PHE A 47 -1.03 29.45 2.75
CA PHE A 47 -1.93 30.58 2.91
C PHE A 47 -1.46 31.41 4.09
N GLU A 48 -1.26 32.72 3.89
CA GLU A 48 -0.88 33.63 5.00
C GLU A 48 -1.96 33.71 6.09
N GLN A 49 -3.20 33.35 5.75
CA GLN A 49 -4.37 33.39 6.62
C GLN A 49 -4.79 31.97 7.01
N GLU A 50 -5.42 31.79 8.17
CA GLU A 50 -6.01 30.50 8.52
C GLU A 50 -7.21 30.22 7.61
N VAL A 51 -7.02 29.36 6.60
CA VAL A 51 -8.08 28.91 5.69
C VAL A 51 -8.40 27.45 5.97
N THR A 52 -9.69 27.12 6.02
CA THR A 52 -10.14 25.74 6.22
C THR A 52 -10.24 24.99 4.90
N VAL A 53 -10.06 23.65 4.94
CA VAL A 53 -10.31 22.76 3.78
C VAL A 53 -11.69 22.97 3.17
N ALA A 54 -12.69 23.28 4.00
CA ALA A 54 -14.06 23.49 3.55
C ALA A 54 -14.20 24.75 2.70
N GLU A 55 -13.55 25.85 3.10
CA GLU A 55 -13.56 27.11 2.36
C GLU A 55 -12.84 26.98 1.02
N VAL A 56 -11.63 26.41 1.01
CA VAL A 56 -10.89 26.17 -0.24
C VAL A 56 -11.70 25.27 -1.18
N LYS A 57 -12.30 24.19 -0.66
CA LYS A 57 -13.10 23.27 -1.48
C LYS A 57 -14.37 23.93 -2.03
N GLN A 58 -15.00 24.80 -1.26
CA GLN A 58 -16.16 25.57 -1.72
C GLN A 58 -15.76 26.52 -2.84
N GLU A 59 -14.65 27.23 -2.68
CA GLU A 59 -14.17 28.19 -3.67
C GLU A 59 -13.76 27.51 -4.98
N LEU A 60 -13.00 26.40 -4.89
CA LEU A 60 -12.73 25.55 -6.05
C LEU A 60 -14.01 25.06 -6.74
N GLY A 61 -15.07 24.80 -5.98
CA GLY A 61 -16.39 24.49 -6.53
C GLY A 61 -16.99 25.63 -7.36
N ASN A 62 -16.89 26.87 -6.86
CA ASN A 62 -17.35 28.08 -7.55
C ASN A 62 -16.57 28.33 -8.84
N LEU A 63 -15.26 28.07 -8.82
CA LEU A 63 -14.35 28.22 -9.96
C LEU A 63 -14.44 27.07 -10.99
N GLY A 64 -15.40 26.15 -10.83
CA GLY A 64 -15.63 25.05 -11.78
C GLY A 64 -14.81 23.79 -11.53
N HIS A 65 -14.01 23.75 -10.47
CA HIS A 65 -13.21 22.60 -10.02
C HIS A 65 -13.91 21.79 -8.92
N GLY A 66 -15.23 21.57 -9.02
CA GLY A 66 -16.02 20.87 -7.98
C GLY A 66 -15.64 19.40 -7.70
N LYS A 67 -14.75 18.81 -8.51
CA LYS A 67 -14.16 17.48 -8.28
C LYS A 67 -12.79 17.54 -7.60
N ALA A 68 -12.30 18.74 -7.26
CA ALA A 68 -11.01 18.91 -6.64
C ALA A 68 -10.97 18.24 -5.26
N ILE A 69 -9.80 17.70 -4.95
CA ILE A 69 -9.50 17.11 -3.65
C ILE A 69 -8.58 18.08 -2.93
N VAL A 70 -8.96 18.47 -1.71
CA VAL A 70 -8.22 19.40 -0.88
C VAL A 70 -7.80 18.68 0.39
N GLN A 71 -6.53 18.77 0.74
CA GLN A 71 -5.92 18.15 1.91
C GLN A 71 -5.01 19.15 2.61
N ILE A 72 -4.91 19.07 3.94
CA ILE A 72 -3.94 19.84 4.74
C ILE A 72 -2.75 18.92 5.04
N THR A 73 -1.53 19.45 4.89
CA THR A 73 -0.28 18.78 5.29
C THR A 73 -0.12 18.83 6.81
N GLY A 74 0.80 18.04 7.37
CA GLY A 74 1.10 18.11 8.80
C GLY A 74 1.69 19.45 9.26
N GLU A 75 2.19 20.27 8.33
CA GLU A 75 2.84 21.55 8.58
C GLU A 75 1.89 22.76 8.43
N GLY A 76 0.72 22.56 7.82
CA GLY A 76 -0.32 23.58 7.66
C GLY A 76 -0.65 23.91 6.21
N ASP A 77 0.24 23.57 5.28
CA ASP A 77 0.04 23.83 3.84
C ASP A 77 -1.16 23.07 3.28
N ILE A 78 -1.71 23.59 2.19
CA ILE A 78 -2.87 23.03 1.52
C ILE A 78 -2.45 22.42 0.19
N ILE A 79 -2.71 21.13 0.03
CA ILE A 79 -2.57 20.40 -1.23
C ILE A 79 -3.91 20.41 -1.94
N ILE A 80 -3.94 20.98 -3.15
CA ILE A 80 -5.09 21.02 -4.05
C ILE A 80 -4.81 20.12 -5.24
N ARG A 81 -5.67 19.13 -5.47
CA ARG A 81 -5.65 18.31 -6.68
C ARG A 81 -6.83 18.65 -7.58
N THR A 82 -6.54 18.91 -8.85
CA THR A 82 -7.55 19.19 -9.88
C THR A 82 -7.39 18.24 -11.08
N SER A 83 -8.30 18.37 -12.04
CA SER A 83 -8.00 17.96 -13.41
C SER A 83 -6.79 18.72 -13.95
N GLU A 84 -6.23 18.24 -15.06
CA GLU A 84 -5.04 18.83 -15.67
C GLU A 84 -5.25 20.33 -15.91
N LEU A 85 -4.36 21.15 -15.36
CA LEU A 85 -4.30 22.58 -15.55
C LEU A 85 -3.14 22.90 -16.48
N THR A 86 -3.42 23.69 -17.50
CA THR A 86 -2.40 24.39 -18.26
C THR A 86 -1.79 25.52 -17.42
N THR A 87 -0.59 25.99 -17.77
CA THR A 87 0.06 27.10 -17.06
C THR A 87 -0.84 28.35 -16.94
N PRO A 88 -1.58 28.78 -17.99
CA PRO A 88 -2.49 29.92 -17.86
C PRO A 88 -3.66 29.64 -16.90
N GLU A 89 -4.25 28.45 -16.93
CA GLU A 89 -5.36 28.08 -16.03
C GLU A 89 -4.90 28.00 -14.58
N LYS A 90 -3.68 27.49 -14.35
CA LYS A 90 -3.05 27.46 -13.02
C LYS A 90 -2.85 28.86 -12.47
N ILE A 91 -2.32 29.79 -13.28
CA ILE A 91 -2.12 31.19 -12.85
C ILE A 91 -3.46 31.84 -12.52
N GLN A 92 -4.47 31.66 -13.38
CA GLN A 92 -5.81 32.20 -13.14
C GLN A 92 -6.41 31.65 -11.83
N LEU A 93 -6.25 30.35 -11.59
CA LEU A 93 -6.74 29.71 -10.37
C LEU A 93 -6.09 30.29 -9.12
N GLU A 94 -4.77 30.52 -9.13
CA GLU A 94 -4.05 31.14 -8.01
C GLU A 94 -4.47 32.59 -7.77
N GLU A 95 -4.67 33.37 -8.84
CA GLU A 95 -5.18 34.73 -8.74
C GLU A 95 -6.58 34.75 -8.11
N ASP A 96 -7.48 33.89 -8.57
CA ASP A 96 -8.84 33.80 -8.05
C ASP A 96 -8.87 33.35 -6.58
N LEU A 97 -8.04 32.38 -6.20
CA LEU A 97 -7.85 31.96 -4.81
C LEU A 97 -7.27 33.11 -3.97
N THR A 98 -6.33 33.88 -4.51
CA THR A 98 -5.71 35.01 -3.80
C THR A 98 -6.73 36.12 -3.52
N VAL A 99 -7.59 36.40 -4.50
CA VAL A 99 -8.64 37.42 -4.38
C VAL A 99 -9.68 37.04 -3.33
N ASN A 100 -10.06 35.76 -3.26
CA ASN A 100 -11.18 35.32 -2.44
C ASN A 100 -10.78 34.81 -1.05
N LEU A 101 -9.55 34.29 -0.89
CA LEU A 101 -9.08 33.63 0.33
C LEU A 101 -7.82 34.28 0.95
N GLY A 102 -7.25 35.29 0.30
CA GLY A 102 -6.06 36.01 0.78
C GLY A 102 -4.75 35.57 0.11
N THR A 103 -3.64 36.23 0.45
CA THR A 103 -2.32 35.95 -0.16
C THR A 103 -1.97 34.47 -0.07
N VAL A 104 -1.55 33.90 -1.21
CA VAL A 104 -1.11 32.51 -1.33
C VAL A 104 0.32 32.49 -1.85
N GLU A 105 1.17 31.64 -1.26
CA GLU A 105 2.48 31.29 -1.77
C GLU A 105 2.45 29.88 -2.40
N GLU A 106 2.91 29.74 -3.63
CA GLU A 106 3.05 28.42 -4.27
C GLU A 106 4.34 27.75 -3.77
N LEU A 107 4.20 26.66 -3.03
CA LEU A 107 5.31 25.81 -2.61
C LEU A 107 5.68 24.76 -3.66
N GLY A 108 4.73 24.38 -4.53
CA GLY A 108 5.02 23.53 -5.67
C GLY A 108 3.82 23.21 -6.56
N PHE A 109 4.11 22.95 -7.83
CA PHE A 109 3.14 22.54 -8.84
C PHE A 109 3.63 21.33 -9.62
N GLU A 110 2.81 20.28 -9.65
CA GLU A 110 3.02 19.09 -10.46
C GLU A 110 1.82 18.91 -11.40
N SER A 111 2.07 18.66 -12.68
CA SER A 111 1.02 18.35 -13.65
C SER A 111 1.44 17.15 -14.49
N ILE A 112 0.51 16.21 -14.67
CA ILE A 112 0.74 14.98 -15.43
C ILE A 112 -0.31 14.85 -16.53
N ASP A 113 0.18 14.82 -17.76
CA ASP A 113 -0.65 14.63 -18.95
C ASP A 113 -1.34 13.25 -18.96
N PRO A 114 -2.58 13.14 -19.47
CA PRO A 114 -3.33 11.90 -19.63
C PRO A 114 -2.59 10.79 -20.36
N VAL A 115 -1.74 11.16 -21.34
CA VAL A 115 -0.95 10.18 -22.11
C VAL A 115 0.12 9.56 -21.23
N ILE A 116 0.83 10.38 -20.46
CA ILE A 116 1.87 9.92 -19.53
C ILE A 116 1.23 9.10 -18.42
N ALA A 117 0.14 9.56 -17.80
CA ALA A 117 -0.55 8.81 -16.75
C ALA A 117 -0.99 7.41 -17.22
N ARG A 118 -1.57 7.33 -18.44
CA ARG A 118 -2.02 6.05 -19.01
C ARG A 118 -0.85 5.12 -19.33
N GLN A 119 0.27 5.66 -19.80
CA GLN A 119 1.50 4.91 -20.03
C GLN A 119 2.11 4.41 -18.71
N THR A 120 2.17 5.26 -17.70
CA THR A 120 2.67 4.95 -16.36
C THR A 120 1.84 3.86 -15.70
N ALA A 121 0.50 3.99 -15.70
CA ALA A 121 -0.39 2.97 -15.16
C ALA A 121 -0.20 1.60 -15.84
N ARG A 122 -0.09 1.58 -17.18
CA ARG A 122 0.18 0.35 -17.93
C ARG A 122 1.54 -0.25 -17.58
N THR A 123 2.57 0.58 -17.49
CA THR A 123 3.94 0.14 -17.19
C THR A 123 4.03 -0.41 -15.76
N ALA A 124 3.40 0.26 -14.79
CA ALA A 124 3.28 -0.22 -13.42
C ALA A 124 2.55 -1.56 -13.37
N ALA A 125 1.41 -1.70 -14.05
CA ALA A 125 0.67 -2.97 -14.10
C ALA A 125 1.51 -4.12 -14.67
N ILE A 126 2.28 -3.86 -15.74
CA ILE A 126 3.21 -4.84 -16.32
C ILE A 126 4.32 -5.17 -15.32
N ALA A 127 4.91 -4.19 -14.65
CA ALA A 127 5.96 -4.40 -13.66
C ALA A 127 5.47 -5.27 -12.48
N VAL A 128 4.27 -4.99 -11.96
CA VAL A 128 3.64 -5.80 -10.90
C VAL A 128 3.40 -7.23 -11.40
N ALA A 129 2.92 -7.42 -12.62
CA ALA A 129 2.68 -8.74 -13.18
C ALA A 129 3.99 -9.55 -13.34
N ILE A 130 5.05 -8.91 -13.85
CA ILE A 130 6.38 -9.53 -13.96
C ILE A 130 6.92 -9.89 -12.57
N ALA A 131 6.79 -8.99 -11.59
CA ALA A 131 7.21 -9.25 -10.22
C ALA A 131 6.44 -10.43 -9.61
N ALA A 132 5.12 -10.49 -9.79
CA ALA A 132 4.29 -11.59 -9.32
C ALA A 132 4.73 -12.94 -9.92
N VAL A 133 4.97 -13.00 -11.23
CA VAL A 133 5.51 -14.20 -11.89
C VAL A 133 6.90 -14.55 -11.36
N GLY A 134 7.78 -13.57 -11.21
CA GLY A 134 9.12 -13.76 -10.66
C GLY A 134 9.10 -14.34 -9.24
N ILE A 135 8.20 -13.83 -8.38
CA ILE A 135 7.99 -14.33 -7.02
C ILE A 135 7.46 -15.77 -7.04
N LEU A 136 6.49 -16.09 -7.90
CA LEU A 136 5.97 -17.45 -8.04
C LEU A 136 7.06 -18.44 -8.48
N LEU A 137 7.88 -18.05 -9.46
CA LEU A 137 9.04 -18.85 -9.90
C LEU A 137 10.06 -19.02 -8.77
N TYR A 138 10.35 -17.95 -8.04
CA TYR A 138 11.26 -17.98 -6.91
C TYR A 138 10.76 -18.91 -5.80
N ILE A 139 9.50 -18.80 -5.37
CA ILE A 139 8.86 -19.67 -4.36
C ILE A 139 8.90 -21.13 -4.79
N THR A 140 8.55 -21.39 -6.05
CA THR A 140 8.59 -22.74 -6.63
C THR A 140 10.00 -23.31 -6.57
N TRP A 141 11.01 -22.53 -6.93
CA TRP A 141 12.41 -22.94 -6.88
C TRP A 141 12.94 -23.09 -5.44
N ALA A 142 12.59 -22.17 -4.53
CA ALA A 142 13.04 -22.16 -3.14
C ALA A 142 12.53 -23.39 -2.37
N PHE A 143 11.26 -23.76 -2.58
CA PHE A 143 10.62 -24.85 -1.84
C PHE A 143 10.67 -26.21 -2.53
N ARG A 144 11.33 -26.33 -3.70
CA ARG A 144 11.47 -27.60 -4.45
C ARG A 144 12.08 -28.75 -3.65
N ARG A 145 12.91 -28.44 -2.63
CA ARG A 145 13.61 -29.43 -1.77
C ARG A 145 12.86 -29.76 -0.48
N MET A 146 11.66 -29.23 -0.28
CA MET A 146 10.88 -29.46 0.92
C MET A 146 10.14 -30.81 0.84
N PRO A 147 9.79 -31.49 1.95
CA PRO A 147 9.19 -32.83 1.90
C PRO A 147 7.87 -32.91 1.12
N LYS A 148 7.13 -31.79 1.04
CA LYS A 148 5.87 -31.67 0.30
C LYS A 148 5.84 -30.31 -0.42
N PRO A 149 6.58 -30.13 -1.54
CA PRO A 149 6.81 -28.83 -2.17
C PRO A 149 5.52 -28.09 -2.50
N PHE A 150 4.52 -28.79 -3.03
CA PHE A 150 3.23 -28.21 -3.36
C PHE A 150 2.48 -27.64 -2.15
N ARG A 151 2.50 -28.34 -1.00
CA ARG A 151 1.77 -27.89 0.19
C ARG A 151 2.40 -26.61 0.76
N TYR A 152 3.73 -26.58 0.87
CA TYR A 152 4.45 -25.40 1.35
C TYR A 152 4.35 -24.24 0.35
N GLY A 153 4.45 -24.50 -0.95
CA GLY A 153 4.25 -23.50 -2.00
C GLY A 153 2.86 -22.87 -1.94
N THR A 154 1.80 -23.67 -1.82
CA THR A 154 0.43 -23.14 -1.64
C THR A 154 0.30 -22.32 -0.37
N CYS A 155 0.87 -22.76 0.76
CA CYS A 155 0.88 -21.96 1.99
C CYS A 155 1.59 -20.61 1.81
N ALA A 156 2.73 -20.58 1.11
CA ALA A 156 3.46 -19.34 0.84
C ALA A 156 2.64 -18.38 -0.04
N VAL A 157 1.98 -18.89 -1.09
CA VAL A 157 1.10 -18.07 -1.93
C VAL A 157 -0.09 -17.52 -1.15
N ILE A 158 -0.72 -18.35 -0.30
CA ILE A 158 -1.83 -17.89 0.56
C ILE A 158 -1.36 -16.81 1.53
N ALA A 159 -0.18 -16.95 2.13
CA ALA A 159 0.39 -15.94 3.02
C ALA A 159 0.63 -14.61 2.29
N LEU A 160 1.12 -14.65 1.05
CA LEU A 160 1.34 -13.44 0.26
C LEU A 160 0.04 -12.75 -0.17
N ILE A 161 -0.98 -13.53 -0.55
CA ILE A 161 -2.31 -13.00 -0.85
C ILE A 161 -2.88 -12.35 0.41
N HIS A 162 -2.76 -13.02 1.56
CA HIS A 162 -3.16 -12.47 2.85
C HIS A 162 -2.50 -11.12 3.13
N ASP A 163 -1.16 -11.04 3.07
CA ASP A 163 -0.42 -9.82 3.41
C ASP A 163 -0.74 -8.68 2.43
N THR A 164 -0.88 -9.01 1.15
CA THR A 164 -1.29 -8.04 0.12
C THR A 164 -2.71 -7.53 0.39
N LEU A 165 -3.66 -8.40 0.72
CA LEU A 165 -5.04 -7.99 1.04
C LEU A 165 -5.12 -7.12 2.28
N VAL A 166 -4.32 -7.42 3.32
CA VAL A 166 -4.23 -6.56 4.51
C VAL A 166 -3.69 -5.18 4.13
N ALA A 167 -2.59 -5.11 3.38
CA ALA A 167 -2.02 -3.83 2.95
C ALA A 167 -2.98 -3.01 2.08
N LEU A 168 -3.58 -3.63 1.06
CA LEU A 168 -4.56 -2.99 0.18
C LEU A 168 -5.83 -2.57 0.94
N GLY A 169 -6.30 -3.41 1.87
CA GLY A 169 -7.48 -3.14 2.69
C GLY A 169 -7.28 -1.93 3.59
N ILE A 170 -6.14 -1.84 4.29
CA ILE A 170 -5.78 -0.68 5.12
C ILE A 170 -5.73 0.59 4.26
N PHE A 171 -5.06 0.54 3.10
CA PHE A 171 -5.00 1.69 2.21
C PHE A 171 -6.35 2.09 1.64
N SER A 172 -7.23 1.14 1.36
CA SER A 172 -8.61 1.44 0.95
C SER A 172 -9.39 2.17 2.03
N ILE A 173 -9.23 1.78 3.30
CA ILE A 173 -9.87 2.46 4.43
C ILE A 173 -9.35 3.90 4.53
N LEU A 174 -8.03 4.09 4.46
CA LEU A 174 -7.41 5.42 4.48
C LEU A 174 -7.83 6.26 3.26
N SER A 175 -7.99 5.63 2.11
CA SER A 175 -8.49 6.28 0.89
C SER A 175 -9.95 6.73 1.03
N GLY A 176 -10.80 5.90 1.65
CA GLY A 176 -12.19 6.23 1.93
C GLY A 176 -12.35 7.36 2.94
N ILE A 177 -11.62 7.29 4.07
CA ILE A 177 -11.79 8.19 5.22
C ILE A 177 -10.96 9.48 5.07
N LEU A 178 -9.67 9.35 4.76
CA LEU A 178 -8.73 10.48 4.70
C LEU A 178 -8.50 10.99 3.27
N GLY A 179 -9.08 10.33 2.26
CA GLY A 179 -8.86 10.71 0.87
C GLY A 179 -7.46 10.37 0.35
N TRP A 180 -6.71 9.50 1.04
CA TRP A 180 -5.40 9.06 0.57
C TRP A 180 -5.48 8.38 -0.80
N GLU A 181 -4.42 8.53 -1.56
CA GLU A 181 -4.37 8.07 -2.94
C GLU A 181 -3.21 7.12 -3.16
N ILE A 182 -3.36 6.30 -4.19
CA ILE A 182 -2.30 5.43 -4.67
C ILE A 182 -1.51 6.15 -5.77
N ASN A 183 -0.20 6.21 -5.59
CA ASN A 183 0.77 6.79 -6.51
C ASN A 183 1.91 5.76 -6.77
N LEU A 184 2.97 6.15 -7.49
CA LEU A 184 4.11 5.26 -7.73
C LEU A 184 4.83 4.83 -6.44
N ILE A 185 4.84 5.69 -5.42
CA ILE A 185 5.42 5.38 -4.10
C ILE A 185 4.60 4.28 -3.41
N PHE A 186 3.27 4.33 -3.50
CA PHE A 186 2.40 3.26 -3.00
C PHE A 186 2.73 1.91 -3.64
N ILE A 187 2.88 1.86 -4.98
CA ILE A 187 3.25 0.62 -5.68
C ILE A 187 4.59 0.10 -5.17
N THR A 188 5.57 0.98 -4.99
CA THR A 188 6.89 0.64 -4.45
C THR A 188 6.78 0.06 -3.03
N GLY A 189 5.95 0.66 -2.18
CA GLY A 189 5.66 0.17 -0.83
C GLY A 189 5.01 -1.21 -0.82
N ILE A 190 4.02 -1.45 -1.68
CA ILE A 190 3.39 -2.78 -1.82
C ILE A 190 4.40 -3.83 -2.27
N LEU A 191 5.26 -3.52 -3.24
CA LEU A 191 6.32 -4.43 -3.68
C LEU A 191 7.31 -4.74 -2.54
N ALA A 192 7.65 -3.75 -1.72
CA ALA A 192 8.51 -3.95 -0.56
C ALA A 192 7.84 -4.86 0.48
N VAL A 193 6.58 -4.63 0.84
CA VAL A 193 5.80 -5.50 1.75
C VAL A 193 5.80 -6.95 1.26
N ILE A 194 5.51 -7.15 -0.03
CA ILE A 194 5.53 -8.47 -0.65
C ILE A 194 6.94 -9.08 -0.56
N GLY A 195 7.99 -8.34 -0.89
CA GLY A 195 9.38 -8.82 -0.83
C GLY A 195 9.79 -9.28 0.56
N TYR A 196 9.51 -8.48 1.59
CA TYR A 196 9.78 -8.85 2.99
C TYR A 196 8.93 -10.03 3.47
N SER A 197 7.66 -10.11 3.05
CA SER A 197 6.78 -11.25 3.36
C SER A 197 7.32 -12.56 2.79
N VAL A 198 7.75 -12.56 1.52
CA VAL A 198 8.39 -13.73 0.89
C VAL A 198 9.66 -14.11 1.65
N ASN A 199 10.54 -13.15 1.94
CA ASN A 199 11.81 -13.38 2.64
C ASN A 199 11.59 -14.05 4.00
N ASN A 200 10.65 -13.53 4.80
CA ASN A 200 10.31 -14.10 6.10
C ASN A 200 9.74 -15.53 5.97
N THR A 201 8.85 -15.76 5.00
CA THR A 201 8.28 -17.08 4.73
C THR A 201 9.37 -18.11 4.39
N VAL A 202 10.34 -17.74 3.55
CA VAL A 202 11.46 -18.62 3.17
C VAL A 202 12.31 -18.98 4.38
N VAL A 203 12.67 -18.01 5.22
CA VAL A 203 13.49 -18.25 6.42
C VAL A 203 12.80 -19.20 7.40
N ILE A 204 11.51 -18.98 7.66
CA ILE A 204 10.73 -19.84 8.56
C ILE A 204 10.64 -21.26 7.99
N PHE A 205 10.33 -21.40 6.69
CA PHE A 205 10.20 -22.71 6.05
C PHE A 205 11.54 -23.45 5.98
N ASP A 206 12.65 -22.74 5.75
CA ASP A 206 13.99 -23.33 5.78
C ASP A 206 14.30 -23.91 7.18
N ARG A 207 13.96 -23.17 8.24
CA ARG A 207 14.12 -23.66 9.62
C ARG A 207 13.22 -24.85 9.92
N ILE A 208 11.97 -24.84 9.45
CA ILE A 208 11.06 -26.00 9.57
C ILE A 208 11.67 -27.22 8.87
N ARG A 209 12.20 -27.05 7.66
CA ARG A 209 12.87 -28.12 6.91
C ARG A 209 14.06 -28.68 7.71
N GLU A 210 14.91 -27.81 8.24
CA GLU A 210 16.08 -28.21 9.02
C GLU A 210 15.69 -29.02 10.27
N ASN A 211 14.71 -28.55 11.04
CA ASN A 211 14.28 -29.22 12.27
C ASN A 211 13.53 -30.53 11.99
N LEU A 212 12.79 -30.63 10.87
CA LEU A 212 12.18 -31.89 10.43
C LEU A 212 13.21 -32.96 10.08
N LEU A 213 14.36 -32.57 9.53
CA LEU A 213 15.45 -33.49 9.16
C LEU A 213 16.27 -33.95 10.38
N LYS A 214 16.39 -33.10 11.40
CA LYS A 214 17.16 -33.38 12.63
C LYS A 214 16.38 -34.19 13.67
N THR A 215 15.06 -34.15 13.63
CA THR A 215 14.22 -34.76 14.68
C THR A 215 13.80 -36.17 14.28
N GLU A 216 14.16 -37.16 15.11
CA GLU A 216 13.69 -38.53 14.95
C GLU A 216 12.21 -38.63 15.37
N ARG A 217 11.33 -39.09 14.47
CA ARG A 217 9.85 -39.12 14.65
C ARG A 217 9.23 -37.75 14.98
N PRO A 218 9.30 -36.78 14.06
CA PRO A 218 8.85 -35.41 14.33
C PRO A 218 7.33 -35.31 14.53
N VAL A 219 6.92 -34.68 15.64
CA VAL A 219 5.57 -34.14 15.78
C VAL A 219 5.55 -32.77 15.10
N LEU A 220 4.83 -32.65 13.99
CA LEU A 220 4.87 -31.47 13.12
C LEU A 220 4.59 -30.16 13.87
N GLU A 221 3.59 -30.16 14.76
CA GLU A 221 3.20 -29.00 15.55
C GLU A 221 4.34 -28.50 16.45
N THR A 222 5.01 -29.41 17.15
CA THR A 222 6.17 -29.09 18.01
C THR A 222 7.33 -28.53 17.19
N VAL A 223 7.62 -29.15 16.04
CA VAL A 223 8.71 -28.73 15.16
C VAL A 223 8.44 -27.32 14.63
N ILE A 224 7.24 -27.03 14.13
CA ILE A 224 6.88 -25.70 13.63
C ILE A 224 6.98 -24.67 14.76
N ASN A 225 6.45 -24.98 15.94
CA ASN A 225 6.48 -24.05 17.07
C ASN A 225 7.91 -23.73 17.52
N GLN A 226 8.79 -24.72 17.52
CA GLN A 226 10.22 -24.52 17.77
C GLN A 226 10.87 -23.65 16.68
N SER A 227 10.65 -23.97 15.41
CA SER A 227 11.23 -23.23 14.28
C SER A 227 10.79 -21.76 14.27
N LEU A 228 9.55 -21.46 14.65
CA LEU A 228 9.08 -20.08 14.82
C LEU A 228 9.85 -19.38 15.94
N GLY A 229 10.00 -20.02 17.11
CA GLY A 229 10.77 -19.47 18.23
C GLY A 229 12.22 -19.13 17.86
N GLU A 230 12.87 -19.96 17.05
CA GLU A 230 14.25 -19.78 16.61
C GLU A 230 14.42 -18.67 15.55
N THR A 231 13.35 -18.30 14.85
CA THR A 231 13.40 -17.34 13.73
C THR A 231 12.85 -15.97 14.07
N ILE A 232 12.03 -15.84 15.12
CA ILE A 232 11.38 -14.57 15.52
C ILE A 232 12.38 -13.41 15.66
N VAL A 233 13.49 -13.59 16.38
CA VAL A 233 14.46 -12.50 16.61
C VAL A 233 15.05 -12.00 15.29
N ARG A 234 15.38 -12.92 14.37
CA ARG A 234 15.89 -12.55 13.05
C ARG A 234 14.83 -11.82 12.23
N SER A 235 13.60 -12.33 12.20
CA SER A 235 12.50 -11.70 11.46
C SER A 235 12.19 -10.31 11.99
N LEU A 236 12.16 -10.11 13.31
CA LEU A 236 11.97 -8.79 13.91
C LEU A 236 13.10 -7.82 13.54
N ASN A 237 14.36 -8.25 13.66
CA ASN A 237 15.51 -7.40 13.33
C ASN A 237 15.64 -7.06 11.84
N THR A 238 15.01 -7.84 10.95
CA THR A 238 15.00 -7.54 9.51
C THR A 238 13.85 -6.60 9.14
N SER A 239 12.82 -6.52 9.99
CA SER A 239 11.59 -5.75 9.72
C SER A 239 11.49 -4.43 10.50
N LEU A 240 12.30 -4.23 11.55
CA LEU A 240 12.44 -2.99 12.32
C LEU A 240 13.68 -2.21 11.84
#